data_AF-A0AAT9HZW4-F1
#
_entry.id   AF-A0AAT9HZW4-F1
#
_cell.length_a   1.000
_cell.length_b   1.000
_cell.length_c   1.000
_cell.angle_alpha   90.00
_cell.angle_beta   90.00
_cell.angle_gamma   90.00
#
_symmetry.space_group_name_H-M   'P 1'
#
loop_
_entity.id
_entity.type
_entity.pdbx_description
1 polymer ?
#
loop_
_entity_poly.entity_id
_entity_poly.type
_entity_poly.pdbx_seq_one_letter_code
_entity_poly.pdbx_strand_id
1 'polypeptide(L)'
;MSTTAPAARGRAHWAVADCWNIVRRGLTHYTRQPVNIAWQLGFPIVSVLLYGYVFGSAMTVPGGGDYQDFLMPGMFVMTMAFGFINTATVVVYDSTKG
;
A
#
# COMPACT_ATOMS: atom_id res chain seq x y z
N MET A 1 -40.94 -15.47 28.43
CA MET A 1 -39.66 -14.82 28.81
C MET A 1 -39.08 -14.22 27.54
N SER A 2 -39.32 -12.93 27.32
CA SER A 2 -39.15 -12.24 26.05
C SER A 2 -37.68 -11.96 25.76
N THR A 3 -37.15 -12.46 24.65
CA THR A 3 -35.80 -12.16 24.17
C THR A 3 -35.77 -10.77 23.52
N THR A 4 -35.35 -9.75 24.26
CA THR A 4 -35.02 -8.43 23.71
C THR A 4 -33.76 -8.53 22.85
N ALA A 5 -33.91 -8.54 21.53
CA ALA A 5 -32.80 -8.40 20.60
C ALA A 5 -32.13 -7.04 20.81
N PRO A 6 -30.82 -6.97 21.14
CA PRO A 6 -30.16 -5.69 21.36
C PRO A 6 -30.05 -4.94 20.04
N ALA A 7 -30.28 -3.63 20.08
CA ALA A 7 -30.32 -2.73 18.93
C ALA A 7 -29.10 -2.92 18.01
N ALA A 8 -29.32 -3.47 16.81
CA ALA A 8 -28.29 -3.75 15.81
C ALA A 8 -27.42 -2.54 15.44
N ARG A 9 -27.95 -1.31 15.61
CA ARG A 9 -27.24 -0.05 15.39
C ARG A 9 -26.08 0.17 16.37
N GLY A 10 -26.20 -0.30 17.61
CA GLY A 10 -25.15 -0.18 18.63
C GLY A 10 -23.96 -1.09 18.32
N ARG A 11 -24.20 -2.33 17.89
CA ARG A 11 -23.14 -3.29 17.57
C ARG A 11 -22.29 -2.87 16.37
N ALA A 12 -22.90 -2.33 15.32
CA ALA A 12 -22.16 -1.81 14.17
C ALA A 12 -21.29 -0.61 14.54
N HIS A 13 -21.83 0.33 15.34
CA HIS A 13 -21.07 1.47 15.84
C HIS A 13 -19.88 1.04 16.71
N TRP A 14 -20.09 0.08 17.63
CA TRP A 14 -19.01 -0.46 18.45
C TRP A 14 -17.96 -1.23 17.64
N ALA A 15 -18.37 -2.01 16.64
CA ALA A 15 -17.44 -2.70 15.74
C ALA A 15 -16.58 -1.70 14.94
N VAL A 16 -17.18 -0.61 14.44
CA VAL A 16 -16.43 0.44 13.74
C VAL A 16 -15.49 1.19 14.69
N ALA A 17 -15.93 1.50 15.90
CA ALA A 17 -15.11 2.19 16.90
C ALA A 17 -13.91 1.33 17.35
N ASP A 18 -14.11 0.03 17.53
CA ASP A 18 -13.02 -0.91 17.87
C ASP A 18 -12.04 -1.08 16.71
N CYS A 19 -12.53 -1.30 15.49
CA CYS A 19 -11.68 -1.34 14.29
C CYS A 19 -10.86 -0.05 14.16
N TRP A 20 -11.48 1.10 14.38
CA TRP A 20 -10.80 2.40 14.32
C TRP A 20 -9.70 2.54 15.37
N ASN A 21 -9.94 2.07 16.60
CA ASN A 21 -8.94 2.11 17.66
C ASN A 21 -7.74 1.18 17.35
N ILE A 22 -7.99 -0.02 16.84
CA ILE A 22 -6.95 -0.97 16.41
C ILE A 22 -6.12 -0.36 15.28
N VAL A 23 -6.78 0.16 14.25
CA VAL A 23 -6.12 0.82 13.10
C VAL A 23 -5.26 1.99 13.58
N ARG A 24 -5.80 2.87 14.44
CA ARG A 24 -5.07 4.01 14.99
C ARG A 24 -3.80 3.56 15.73
N ARG A 25 -3.91 2.50 16.53
CA ARG A 25 -2.77 1.95 17.29
C ARG A 25 -1.71 1.35 16.36
N GLY A 26 -2.13 0.61 15.34
CA GLY A 26 -1.25 0.08 14.29
C GLY A 26 -0.52 1.18 13.52
N LEU A 27 -1.24 2.22 13.08
CA LEU A 27 -0.68 3.37 12.36
C LEU A 27 0.38 4.12 13.20
N THR A 28 0.16 4.20 14.51
CA THR A 28 1.13 4.80 15.45
C THR A 28 2.40 3.95 15.60
N HIS A 29 2.32 2.64 15.36
CA HIS A 29 3.48 1.76 15.34
C HIS A 29 4.26 1.86 14.03
N TYR A 30 3.55 1.92 12.89
CA TYR A 30 4.15 2.15 11.57
C TYR A 30 4.95 3.46 11.50
N THR A 31 4.43 4.52 12.09
CA THR A 31 5.12 5.82 12.16
C THR A 31 6.40 5.79 13.01
N ARG A 32 6.55 4.81 13.93
CA ARG A 32 7.75 4.65 14.77
C ARG A 32 8.83 3.75 14.16
N GLN A 33 8.49 2.96 13.12
CA GLN A 33 9.46 2.12 12.39
C GLN A 33 9.57 2.52 10.91
N PRO A 34 9.88 3.80 10.60
CA PRO A 34 9.95 4.26 9.21
C PRO A 34 11.06 3.57 8.41
N VAL A 35 12.10 3.05 9.08
CA VAL A 35 13.27 2.44 8.41
C VAL A 35 12.90 1.15 7.67
N ASN A 36 11.96 0.35 8.19
CA ASN A 36 11.52 -0.90 7.55
C ASN A 36 10.70 -0.62 6.28
N ILE A 37 9.92 0.45 6.30
CA ILE A 37 9.16 0.92 5.13
C ILE A 37 10.12 1.45 4.08
N ALA A 38 11.10 2.26 4.49
CA ALA A 38 12.13 2.79 3.59
C ALA A 38 12.95 1.68 2.92
N TRP A 39 13.30 0.61 3.66
CA TRP A 39 14.01 -0.54 3.09
C TRP A 39 13.17 -1.31 2.07
N GLN A 40 11.89 -1.55 2.35
CA GLN A 40 10.97 -2.22 1.41
C GLN A 40 10.68 -1.38 0.16
N LEU A 41 10.61 -0.05 0.29
CA LEU A 41 10.41 0.86 -0.84
C LEU A 41 11.73 1.18 -1.58
N GLY A 42 12.88 0.93 -0.99
CA GLY A 42 14.18 1.26 -1.58
C GLY A 42 14.41 0.54 -2.92
N PHE A 43 14.18 -0.77 -2.98
CA PHE A 43 14.30 -1.54 -4.22
C PHE A 43 13.38 -1.03 -5.34
N PRO A 44 12.06 -0.88 -5.14
CA PRO A 44 11.17 -0.38 -6.20
C PRO A 44 11.46 1.08 -6.59
N ILE A 45 11.89 1.95 -5.67
CA ILE A 45 12.32 3.32 -6.02
C ILE A 45 13.52 3.29 -6.96
N VAL A 46 14.54 2.47 -6.66
CA VAL A 46 15.71 2.32 -7.54
C VAL A 46 15.32 1.76 -8.90
N SER A 47 14.40 0.80 -8.97
CA SER A 47 13.86 0.30 -10.24
C SER A 47 13.15 1.39 -11.05
N VAL A 48 12.29 2.20 -10.43
CA VAL A 48 11.59 3.32 -11.11
C VAL A 48 12.58 4.37 -11.59
N LEU A 49 13.62 4.70 -10.81
CA LEU A 49 14.67 5.63 -11.23
C LEU A 49 15.51 5.08 -12.39
N LEU A 50 15.85 3.79 -12.36
CA LEU A 50 16.60 3.16 -13.46
C LEU A 50 15.75 3.10 -14.74
N TYR A 51 14.52 2.61 -14.66
CA TYR A 51 13.66 2.47 -15.84
C TYR A 51 13.12 3.80 -16.35
N GLY A 52 12.70 4.69 -15.46
CA GLY A 52 12.14 6.00 -15.81
C GLY A 52 13.19 7.03 -16.21
N TYR A 53 14.32 7.10 -15.49
CA TYR A 53 15.34 8.14 -15.70
C TYR A 53 16.49 7.66 -16.58
N VAL A 54 17.06 6.48 -16.33
CA VAL A 54 18.24 6.01 -17.07
C VAL A 54 17.86 5.43 -18.44
N PHE A 55 16.92 4.48 -18.48
CA PHE A 55 16.43 3.96 -19.76
C PHE A 55 15.54 4.96 -20.49
N GLY A 56 14.76 5.77 -19.76
CA GLY A 56 14.01 6.90 -20.33
C GLY A 56 14.87 7.95 -21.02
N SER A 57 16.03 8.29 -20.42
CA SER A 57 17.00 9.24 -21.01
C SER A 57 17.85 8.64 -22.12
N ALA A 58 18.06 7.32 -22.14
CA ALA A 58 18.96 6.66 -23.09
C ALA A 58 18.23 6.18 -24.37
N MET A 59 16.91 5.95 -24.31
CA MET A 59 16.12 5.52 -25.47
C MET A 59 15.40 6.70 -26.14
N THR A 60 16.01 7.27 -27.18
CA THR A 60 15.27 8.11 -28.14
C THR A 60 14.51 7.17 -29.08
N VAL A 61 13.18 7.19 -29.03
CA VAL A 61 12.34 6.34 -29.89
C VAL A 61 12.45 6.81 -31.35
N PRO A 62 12.81 5.93 -32.30
CA PRO A 62 12.78 6.27 -33.71
C PRO A 62 11.32 6.51 -34.14
N GLY A 63 10.96 7.76 -34.45
CA GLY A 63 9.60 8.12 -34.88
C GLY A 63 8.97 9.34 -34.17
N GLY A 64 9.65 9.94 -33.18
CA GLY A 64 9.22 11.21 -32.57
C GLY A 64 8.12 11.08 -31.51
N GLY A 65 7.82 9.86 -31.03
CA GLY A 65 6.94 9.65 -29.88
C GLY A 65 7.71 9.68 -28.56
N ASP A 66 7.15 10.34 -27.55
CA ASP A 66 7.74 10.41 -26.21
C ASP A 66 7.68 9.04 -25.52
N TYR A 67 8.85 8.43 -25.32
CA TYR A 67 9.03 7.14 -24.63
C TYR A 67 8.43 7.15 -23.20
N GLN A 68 8.32 8.36 -22.61
CA GLN A 68 7.73 8.62 -21.31
C GLN A 68 6.24 8.25 -21.26
N ASP A 69 5.47 8.47 -22.33
CA ASP A 69 4.03 8.18 -22.39
C ASP A 69 3.73 6.67 -22.37
N PHE A 70 4.68 5.85 -22.84
CA PHE A 70 4.56 4.39 -22.80
C PHE A 70 5.04 3.80 -21.46
N LEU A 71 6.05 4.39 -20.84
CA LEU A 71 6.66 3.85 -19.62
C LEU A 71 5.96 4.27 -18.33
N MET A 72 5.48 5.51 -18.26
CA MET A 72 4.82 6.05 -17.07
C MET A 72 3.69 5.16 -16.54
N PRO A 73 2.73 4.68 -17.37
CA PRO A 73 1.63 3.86 -16.88
C PRO A 73 2.11 2.54 -16.25
N GLY A 74 3.08 1.87 -16.88
CA GLY A 74 3.64 0.60 -16.38
C GLY A 74 4.34 0.77 -15.04
N MET A 75 5.09 1.86 -14.86
CA MET A 75 5.75 2.16 -13.59
C MET A 75 4.75 2.52 -12.48
N PHE A 76 3.65 3.22 -12.80
CA PHE A 76 2.58 3.50 -11.83
C PHE A 76 1.88 2.21 -11.37
N VAL A 77 1.54 1.31 -12.29
CA VAL A 77 0.94 0.00 -11.96
C VAL A 77 1.90 -0.80 -11.08
N MET A 78 3.18 -0.84 -11.43
CA MET A 78 4.18 -1.56 -10.66
C MET A 78 4.33 -0.97 -9.24
N THR A 79 4.32 0.36 -9.11
CA THR A 79 4.38 1.05 -7.81
C THR A 79 3.15 0.77 -6.95
N MET A 80 1.95 0.81 -7.53
CA MET A 80 0.71 0.43 -6.82
C MET A 80 0.74 -1.03 -6.39
N ALA A 81 1.21 -1.94 -7.25
CA ALA A 81 1.31 -3.36 -6.92
C ALA A 81 2.28 -3.60 -5.75
N PHE A 82 3.44 -2.95 -5.74
CA PHE A 82 4.37 -3.01 -4.61
C PHE A 82 3.75 -2.47 -3.32
N GLY A 83 3.00 -1.37 -3.38
CA GLY A 83 2.27 -0.83 -2.22
C GLY A 83 1.19 -1.79 -1.70
N PHE A 84 0.48 -2.45 -2.61
CA PHE A 84 -0.52 -3.47 -2.28
C PHE A 84 0.11 -4.69 -1.60
N ILE A 85 1.21 -5.22 -2.14
CA ILE A 85 1.92 -6.38 -1.57
C ILE A 85 2.37 -6.08 -0.15
N ASN A 86 2.97 -4.90 0.10
CA ASN A 86 3.37 -4.48 1.44
C ASN A 86 2.19 -4.53 2.43
N THR A 87 1.04 -4.01 2.03
CA THR A 87 -0.17 -4.01 2.87
C THR A 87 -0.72 -5.41 3.08
N ALA A 88 -0.78 -6.22 2.01
CA ALA A 88 -1.26 -7.60 2.08
C ALA A 88 -0.37 -8.46 3.00
N THR A 89 0.94 -8.32 2.90
CA THR A 89 1.89 -9.02 3.77
C THR A 89 1.68 -8.68 5.24
N VAL A 90 1.44 -7.41 5.55
CA VAL A 90 1.10 -6.96 6.92
C VAL A 90 -0.17 -7.62 7.43
N VAL A 91 -1.24 -7.62 6.63
CA VAL A 91 -2.53 -8.24 7.00
C VAL A 91 -2.38 -9.73 7.21
N VAL A 92 -1.61 -10.41 6.35
CA VAL A 92 -1.33 -11.84 6.49
C VAL A 92 -0.56 -12.10 7.79
N TYR A 93 0.53 -11.37 8.06
CA TYR A 93 1.30 -11.55 9.29
C TYR A 93 0.49 -11.28 10.56
N ASP A 94 -0.43 -10.32 10.54
CA ASP A 94 -1.36 -10.06 11.64
C ASP A 94 -2.33 -11.24 11.84
N SER A 95 -2.83 -11.81 10.74
CA SER A 95 -3.74 -12.97 10.76
C SER A 95 -3.05 -14.26 11.23
N THR A 96 -1.76 -14.45 10.96
CA THR A 96 -1.00 -15.66 11.37
C THR A 96 -0.51 -15.61 12.81
N LYS A 97 -0.49 -14.43 13.45
CA LYS A 97 -0.07 -14.26 14.85
C LYS A 97 -1.24 -14.30 15.85
N GLY A 98 -2.47 -14.48 15.36
CA GLY A 98 -3.66 -14.77 16.15
C GLY A 98 -3.60 -16.14 16.80
#